data_AF-A0A1F8DQX5-F1
#
_entry.id   AF-A0A1F8DQX5-F1
#
_cell.length_a   1.000
_cell.length_b   1.000
_cell.length_c   1.000
_cell.angle_alpha   90.00
_cell.angle_beta   90.00
_cell.angle_gamma   90.00
#
_symmetry.space_group_name_H-M   'P 1'
#
loop_
_entity.id
_entity.type
_entity.pdbx_description
1 polymer ?
#
loop_
_entity_poly.entity_id
_entity_poly.type
_entity_poly.pdbx_seq_one_letter_code
_entity_poly.pdbx_strand_id
1 'polypeptide(L)'
;MSKLFIKQFIVILLIILAIFFIIFGSLLPLMKSRRFIHSLNSAQFIKTLGEFKENFDRPLKFYSPIGDEEIAKFLSGNILSGIYQKEQPEAVARELVLYIEPYMFKNNVRHLLALGQMYSVLWQKSGREDDFIKAENYYQKALSIGPKLPPLLYGMFDLYQLKGDKEKLRETAGQILKYWPEDKKIEKYLN
;
A
#
# COMPACT_ATOMS: atom_id res chain seq x y z
N MET A 1 -25.98 -44.02 22.30
CA MET A 1 -26.45 -42.85 21.53
C MET A 1 -27.07 -43.35 20.23
N SER A 2 -28.32 -42.99 19.90
CA SER A 2 -28.99 -43.55 18.72
C SER A 2 -28.37 -42.99 17.43
N LYS A 3 -28.34 -43.80 16.35
CA LYS A 3 -27.86 -43.35 15.03
C LYS A 3 -28.60 -42.10 14.52
N LEU A 4 -29.87 -41.93 14.92
CA LEU A 4 -30.68 -40.77 14.60
C LEU A 4 -30.16 -39.49 15.27
N PHE A 5 -29.80 -39.57 16.55
CA PHE A 5 -29.26 -38.43 17.30
C PHE A 5 -27.92 -37.96 16.70
N ILE A 6 -27.05 -38.89 16.32
CA ILE A 6 -25.76 -38.56 15.68
C ILE A 6 -26.00 -37.85 14.34
N LYS A 7 -26.94 -38.32 13.53
CA LYS A 7 -27.28 -37.66 12.25
C LYS A 7 -27.82 -36.24 12.46
N GLN A 8 -28.74 -36.06 13.41
CA GLN A 8 -29.28 -34.74 13.73
C GLN A 8 -28.19 -33.77 14.21
N PHE A 9 -27.28 -34.23 15.07
CA PHE A 9 -26.16 -33.45 15.53
C PHE A 9 -25.25 -33.01 14.37
N ILE A 10 -24.91 -33.92 13.45
CA ILE A 10 -24.10 -33.60 12.26
C ILE A 10 -24.78 -32.55 11.39
N VAL A 11 -26.08 -32.68 11.13
CA VAL A 11 -26.83 -31.71 10.31
C VAL A 11 -26.82 -30.33 10.96
N ILE A 12 -27.07 -30.24 12.27
CA ILE A 12 -27.03 -28.97 13.01
C ILE A 12 -25.64 -28.34 12.93
N LEU A 13 -24.58 -29.13 13.12
CA LEU A 13 -23.20 -28.66 13.03
C LEU A 13 -22.88 -28.11 11.64
N LEU A 14 -23.30 -28.80 10.57
CA LEU A 14 -23.10 -28.34 9.19
C LEU A 14 -23.86 -27.04 8.89
N ILE A 15 -25.07 -26.87 9.41
CA ILE A 15 -25.84 -25.62 9.27
C ILE A 15 -25.11 -24.47 9.97
N ILE A 16 -24.63 -24.68 11.20
CA ILE A 16 -23.87 -23.67 11.95
C ILE A 16 -22.60 -23.28 11.18
N LEU A 17 -21.87 -24.27 10.66
CA LEU A 17 -20.66 -24.05 9.87
C LEU A 17 -20.96 -23.29 8.56
N ALA A 18 -22.07 -23.60 7.89
CA ALA A 18 -22.49 -22.88 6.68
C ALA A 18 -22.84 -21.42 6.98
N ILE A 19 -23.60 -21.15 8.05
CA ILE A 19 -23.91 -19.78 8.49
C ILE A 19 -22.61 -19.03 8.83
N PHE A 20 -21.69 -19.69 9.55
CA PHE A 20 -20.37 -19.14 9.86
C PHE A 20 -19.62 -18.73 8.59
N PHE A 21 -19.52 -19.62 7.59
CA PHE A 21 -18.85 -19.28 6.33
C PHE A 21 -19.54 -18.16 5.54
N ILE A 22 -20.87 -18.07 5.56
CA ILE A 22 -21.59 -16.98 4.91
C ILE A 22 -21.26 -15.64 5.58
N ILE A 23 -21.27 -15.61 6.92
CA ILE A 23 -20.98 -14.38 7.68
C ILE A 23 -19.55 -13.93 7.45
N PHE A 24 -18.57 -14.81 7.65
CA PHE A 24 -17.15 -14.44 7.62
C PHE A 24 -16.57 -14.43 6.19
N GLY A 25 -16.98 -15.35 5.33
CA GLY A 25 -16.46 -15.44 3.95
C GLY A 25 -17.14 -14.52 2.94
N SER A 26 -18.34 -14.00 3.24
CA SER A 26 -19.10 -13.20 2.26
C SER A 26 -19.70 -11.93 2.82
N LEU A 27 -20.47 -12.01 3.93
CA LEU A 27 -21.22 -10.86 4.43
C LEU A 27 -20.31 -9.76 4.98
N LEU A 28 -19.37 -10.09 5.86
CA LEU A 28 -18.44 -9.12 6.43
C LEU A 28 -17.55 -8.46 5.36
N PRO A 29 -16.90 -9.21 4.44
CA PRO A 29 -16.17 -8.61 3.32
C PRO A 29 -17.04 -7.69 2.45
N LEU A 30 -18.27 -8.10 2.12
CA LEU A 30 -19.19 -7.28 1.33
C LEU A 30 -19.54 -5.97 2.05
N MET A 31 -19.85 -6.03 3.34
CA MET A 31 -20.13 -4.84 4.15
C MET A 31 -18.93 -3.91 4.22
N LYS A 32 -17.72 -4.46 4.37
CA LYS A 32 -16.48 -3.68 4.38
C LYS A 32 -16.25 -2.95 3.06
N SER A 33 -16.37 -3.67 1.94
CA SER A 33 -16.25 -3.10 0.58
C SER A 33 -17.29 -2.02 0.30
N ARG A 34 -18.55 -2.22 0.72
CA ARG A 34 -19.61 -1.19 0.57
C ARG A 34 -19.29 0.07 1.35
N ARG A 35 -18.79 -0.05 2.58
CA ARG A 35 -18.34 1.13 3.37
C ARG A 35 -17.20 1.85 2.67
N PHE A 36 -16.25 1.12 2.09
CA PHE A 36 -15.14 1.72 1.36
C PHE A 36 -15.61 2.46 0.11
N ILE A 37 -16.47 1.85 -0.72
CA ILE A 37 -17.07 2.49 -1.90
C ILE A 37 -17.84 3.75 -1.51
N HIS A 38 -18.63 3.70 -0.43
CA HIS A 38 -19.33 4.86 0.08
C HIS A 38 -18.36 5.99 0.48
N SER A 39 -17.24 5.63 1.13
CA SER A 39 -16.18 6.57 1.52
C SER A 39 -15.48 7.19 0.31
N LEU A 40 -15.31 6.45 -0.78
CA LEU A 40 -14.76 6.99 -2.04
C LEU A 40 -15.74 7.98 -2.69
N ASN A 41 -17.02 7.64 -2.74
CA ASN A 41 -18.04 8.49 -3.36
C ASN A 41 -18.25 9.81 -2.60
N SER A 42 -18.08 9.80 -1.28
CA SER A 42 -18.13 10.99 -0.44
C SER A 42 -16.84 11.82 -0.48
N ALA A 43 -15.73 11.26 -0.98
CA ALA A 43 -14.41 11.90 -0.92
C ALA A 43 -14.35 13.26 -1.63
N GLN A 44 -15.13 13.46 -2.69
CA GLN A 44 -15.20 14.73 -3.41
C GLN A 44 -15.74 15.90 -2.58
N PHE A 45 -16.45 15.62 -1.47
CA PHE A 45 -17.03 16.63 -0.59
C PHE A 45 -16.16 16.92 0.64
N ILE A 46 -15.04 16.21 0.80
CA ILE A 46 -14.13 16.34 1.93
C ILE A 46 -13.29 17.61 1.75
N LYS A 47 -13.31 18.48 2.76
CA LYS A 47 -12.59 19.75 2.75
C LYS A 47 -11.43 19.79 3.75
N THR A 48 -11.44 18.89 4.73
CA THR A 48 -10.45 18.87 5.81
C THR A 48 -9.83 17.50 6.00
N LEU A 49 -8.63 17.50 6.59
CA LEU A 49 -7.96 16.27 6.98
C LEU A 49 -8.73 15.47 8.05
N GLY A 50 -9.45 16.16 8.95
CA GLY A 50 -10.30 15.52 9.95
C GLY A 50 -11.43 14.73 9.30
N GLU A 51 -12.17 15.38 8.39
CA GLU A 51 -13.23 14.74 7.60
C GLU A 51 -12.69 13.56 6.78
N PHE A 52 -11.49 13.69 6.21
CA PHE A 52 -10.82 12.58 5.51
C PHE A 52 -10.62 11.37 6.43
N LYS A 53 -10.00 11.58 7.60
CA LYS A 53 -9.73 10.52 8.58
C LYS A 53 -11.03 9.88 9.06
N GLU A 54 -12.03 10.68 9.43
CA GLU A 54 -13.34 10.17 9.88
C GLU A 54 -14.06 9.36 8.80
N ASN A 55 -13.99 9.79 7.54
CA ASN A 55 -14.63 9.11 6.43
C ASN A 55 -13.97 7.74 6.17
N PHE A 56 -12.64 7.68 6.13
CA PHE A 56 -11.89 6.44 5.83
C PHE A 56 -11.66 5.54 7.05
N ASP A 57 -11.82 6.05 8.27
CA ASP A 57 -11.82 5.23 9.49
C ASP A 57 -12.95 4.20 9.46
N ARG A 58 -14.11 4.55 8.87
CA ARG A 58 -15.29 3.67 8.79
C ARG A 58 -14.97 2.33 8.12
N PRO A 59 -14.39 2.27 6.90
CA PRO A 59 -13.99 1.01 6.30
C PRO A 59 -12.74 0.39 6.93
N LEU A 60 -11.74 1.19 7.32
CA LEU A 60 -10.46 0.68 7.85
C LEU A 60 -10.60 0.03 9.23
N LYS A 61 -11.43 0.58 10.12
CA LYS A 61 -11.67 0.05 11.47
C LYS A 61 -12.79 -1.00 11.50
N PHE A 62 -13.49 -1.23 10.39
CA PHE A 62 -14.50 -2.26 10.35
C PHE A 62 -13.88 -3.66 10.26
N TYR A 63 -14.21 -4.51 11.22
CA TYR A 63 -13.74 -5.89 11.23
C TYR A 63 -14.27 -6.69 10.03
N SER A 64 -13.36 -7.34 9.33
CA SER A 64 -13.64 -8.37 8.33
C SER A 64 -12.44 -9.30 8.29
N PRO A 65 -12.62 -10.62 8.16
CA PRO A 65 -11.49 -11.55 8.09
C PRO A 65 -10.63 -11.38 6.82
N ILE A 66 -11.18 -10.73 5.78
CA ILE A 66 -10.52 -10.49 4.49
C ILE A 66 -10.88 -9.07 4.03
N GLY A 67 -10.00 -8.41 3.26
CA GLY A 67 -10.28 -7.12 2.62
C GLY A 67 -9.48 -5.92 3.15
N ASP A 68 -8.74 -6.09 4.25
CA ASP A 68 -7.86 -5.04 4.79
C ASP A 68 -6.74 -4.67 3.81
N GLU A 69 -6.12 -5.67 3.20
CA GLU A 69 -5.06 -5.47 2.23
C GLU A 69 -5.58 -4.65 1.03
N GLU A 70 -6.71 -5.03 0.46
CA GLU A 70 -7.29 -4.36 -0.70
C GLU A 70 -7.64 -2.90 -0.40
N ILE A 71 -8.26 -2.63 0.74
CA ILE A 71 -8.63 -1.25 1.12
C ILE A 71 -7.38 -0.40 1.32
N ALA A 72 -6.39 -0.90 2.06
CA ALA A 72 -5.13 -0.19 2.24
C ALA A 72 -4.43 0.06 0.89
N LYS A 73 -4.41 -0.93 -0.01
CA LYS A 73 -3.89 -0.78 -1.37
C LYS A 73 -4.62 0.33 -2.14
N PHE A 74 -5.95 0.29 -2.24
CA PHE A 74 -6.70 1.27 -3.02
C PHE A 74 -6.59 2.68 -2.42
N LEU A 75 -6.70 2.80 -1.10
CA LEU A 75 -6.57 4.09 -0.42
C LEU A 75 -5.16 4.66 -0.57
N SER A 76 -4.13 3.82 -0.46
CA SER A 76 -2.74 4.26 -0.65
C SER A 76 -2.51 4.79 -2.08
N GLY A 77 -3.10 4.17 -3.11
CA GLY A 77 -3.08 4.68 -4.47
C GLY A 77 -3.73 6.06 -4.60
N ASN A 78 -4.91 6.25 -4.01
CA ASN A 78 -5.60 7.55 -4.03
C ASN A 78 -4.80 8.65 -3.31
N ILE A 79 -4.23 8.32 -2.14
CA ILE A 79 -3.34 9.23 -1.40
C ILE A 79 -2.14 9.59 -2.25
N LEU A 80 -1.48 8.58 -2.86
CA LEU A 80 -0.31 8.80 -3.71
C LEU A 80 -0.63 9.75 -4.86
N SER A 81 -1.74 9.52 -5.58
CA SER A 81 -2.22 10.42 -6.64
C SER A 81 -2.47 11.85 -6.15
N GLY A 82 -3.00 12.01 -4.93
CA GLY A 82 -3.23 13.32 -4.32
C GLY A 82 -1.93 14.04 -3.94
N ILE A 83 -0.98 13.35 -3.31
CA ILE A 83 0.27 13.98 -2.86
C ILE A 83 1.24 14.31 -4.00
N TYR A 84 1.12 13.67 -5.16
CA TYR A 84 1.89 14.04 -6.35
C TYR A 84 1.50 15.42 -6.91
N GLN A 85 0.32 15.95 -6.58
CA GLN A 85 -0.09 17.27 -7.03
C GLN A 85 0.87 18.33 -6.45
N LYS A 86 1.33 19.24 -7.32
CA LYS A 86 2.38 20.22 -6.98
C LYS A 86 1.89 21.18 -5.91
N GLU A 87 0.62 21.56 -6.00
CA GLU A 87 -0.07 22.51 -5.13
C GLU A 87 -0.42 21.92 -3.76
N GLN A 88 -0.39 20.59 -3.61
CA GLN A 88 -0.70 19.93 -2.34
C GLN A 88 0.34 20.30 -1.28
N PRO A 89 -0.06 20.96 -0.17
CA PRO A 89 0.86 21.34 0.89
C PRO A 89 1.54 20.12 1.51
N GLU A 90 2.84 20.24 1.73
CA GLU A 90 3.67 19.17 2.29
C GLU A 90 3.12 18.64 3.62
N ALA A 91 2.69 19.54 4.52
CA ALA A 91 2.11 19.15 5.80
C ALA A 91 0.87 18.25 5.64
N VAL A 92 0.01 18.54 4.67
CA VAL A 92 -1.18 17.72 4.39
C VAL A 92 -0.76 16.38 3.78
N ALA A 93 0.17 16.39 2.82
CA ALA A 93 0.69 15.16 2.23
C ALA A 93 1.28 14.23 3.31
N ARG A 94 2.05 14.77 4.24
CA ARG A 94 2.63 14.03 5.36
C ARG A 94 1.57 13.40 6.24
N GLU A 95 0.56 14.16 6.62
CA GLU A 95 -0.52 13.66 7.45
C GLU A 95 -1.28 12.51 6.80
N LEU A 96 -1.49 12.56 5.48
CA LEU A 96 -2.11 11.47 4.74
C LEU A 96 -1.23 10.21 4.73
N VAL A 97 0.08 10.37 4.54
CA VAL A 97 1.05 9.25 4.57
C VAL A 97 1.13 8.62 5.96
N LEU A 98 1.26 9.44 7.01
CA LEU A 98 1.29 8.96 8.40
C LEU A 98 -0.02 8.28 8.80
N TYR A 99 -1.15 8.74 8.26
CA TYR A 99 -2.45 8.12 8.50
C TYR A 99 -2.56 6.72 7.89
N ILE A 100 -2.12 6.52 6.64
CA ILE A 100 -2.28 5.23 5.97
C ILE A 100 -1.20 4.21 6.35
N GLU A 101 0.01 4.66 6.70
CA GLU A 101 1.18 3.82 6.96
C GLU A 101 0.95 2.66 7.96
N PRO A 102 0.21 2.83 9.08
CA PRO A 102 -0.10 1.75 10.01
C PRO A 102 -0.99 0.65 9.44
N TYR A 103 -1.80 0.97 8.41
CA TYR A 103 -2.69 0.02 7.74
C TYR A 103 -1.99 -0.74 6.59
N MET A 104 -0.74 -0.40 6.29
CA MET A 104 0.01 -1.00 5.19
C MET A 104 0.75 -2.27 5.63
N PHE A 105 0.56 -3.35 4.87
CA PHE A 105 1.13 -4.66 5.13
C PHE A 105 2.63 -4.68 4.78
N LYS A 106 3.49 -4.74 5.80
CA LYS A 106 4.96 -4.62 5.64
C LYS A 106 5.64 -5.87 5.05
N ASN A 107 4.88 -6.94 4.84
CA ASN A 107 5.29 -8.14 4.11
C ASN A 107 4.72 -8.18 2.68
N ASN A 108 3.99 -7.15 2.26
CA ASN A 108 3.41 -7.06 0.93
C ASN A 108 4.23 -6.11 0.05
N VAL A 109 4.80 -6.64 -1.03
CA VAL A 109 5.71 -5.90 -1.90
C VAL A 109 5.07 -4.65 -2.53
N ARG A 110 3.76 -4.69 -2.83
CA ARG A 110 3.04 -3.54 -3.41
C ARG A 110 2.81 -2.44 -2.38
N HIS A 111 2.57 -2.82 -1.12
CA HIS A 111 2.39 -1.85 -0.04
C HIS A 111 3.71 -1.18 0.33
N LEU A 112 4.80 -1.96 0.36
CA LEU A 112 6.14 -1.41 0.55
C LEU A 112 6.54 -0.47 -0.60
N LEU A 113 6.25 -0.84 -1.85
CA LEU A 113 6.44 0.05 -3.01
C LEU A 113 5.68 1.37 -2.83
N ALA A 114 4.40 1.32 -2.49
CA ALA A 114 3.58 2.51 -2.29
C ALA A 114 4.14 3.41 -1.17
N LEU A 115 4.62 2.84 -0.07
CA LEU A 115 5.27 3.58 1.01
C LEU A 115 6.60 4.20 0.57
N GLY A 116 7.42 3.47 -0.18
CA GLY A 116 8.66 4.00 -0.77
C GLY A 116 8.38 5.23 -1.65
N GLN A 117 7.36 5.13 -2.51
CA GLN A 117 6.92 6.24 -3.37
C GLN A 117 6.40 7.43 -2.55
N MET A 118 5.55 7.18 -1.55
CA MET A 118 5.02 8.23 -0.69
C MET A 118 6.12 9.02 0.03
N TYR A 119 7.07 8.31 0.64
CA TYR A 119 8.19 8.95 1.33
C TYR A 119 9.16 9.63 0.37
N SER A 120 9.35 9.10 -0.84
CA SER A 120 10.10 9.80 -1.90
C SER A 120 9.45 11.14 -2.27
N VAL A 121 8.11 11.18 -2.39
CA VAL A 121 7.37 12.44 -2.64
C VAL A 121 7.50 13.42 -1.47
N LEU A 122 7.37 12.94 -0.23
CA LEU A 122 7.55 13.79 0.96
C LEU A 122 8.96 14.36 1.05
N TRP A 123 9.97 13.55 0.73
CA TRP A 123 11.35 14.00 0.69
C TRP A 123 11.57 15.05 -0.39
N GLN A 124 11.05 14.86 -1.60
CA GLN A 124 11.13 15.86 -2.67
C GLN A 124 10.47 17.19 -2.29
N LYS A 125 9.35 17.15 -1.54
CA LYS A 125 8.64 18.36 -1.09
C LYS A 125 9.32 19.07 0.08
N SER A 126 9.97 18.33 0.99
CA SER A 126 10.46 18.90 2.26
C SER A 126 11.98 18.94 2.40
N GLY A 127 12.72 18.14 1.64
CA GLY A 127 14.16 17.94 1.79
C GLY A 127 14.58 17.20 3.07
N ARG A 128 13.64 16.67 3.86
CA ARG A 128 13.95 16.03 5.14
C ARG A 128 14.63 14.67 4.96
N GLU A 129 15.78 14.51 5.60
CA GLU A 129 16.57 13.27 5.50
C GLU A 129 15.81 12.04 6.00
N ASP A 130 14.98 12.19 7.05
CA ASP A 130 14.17 11.09 7.58
C ASP A 130 13.23 10.49 6.52
N ASP A 131 12.70 11.31 5.61
CA ASP A 131 11.83 10.83 4.54
C ASP A 131 12.62 10.07 3.47
N PHE A 132 13.83 10.53 3.15
CA PHE A 132 14.75 9.81 2.27
C PHE A 132 15.08 8.42 2.86
N ILE A 133 15.47 8.37 4.13
CA ILE A 133 15.80 7.13 4.83
C ILE A 133 14.60 6.17 4.84
N LYS A 134 13.39 6.69 5.09
CA LYS A 134 12.18 5.86 5.04
C LYS A 134 11.88 5.35 3.63
N ALA A 135 12.00 6.19 2.61
CA ALA A 135 11.80 5.78 1.22
C ALA A 135 12.77 4.66 0.84
N GLU A 136 14.06 4.87 1.10
CA GLU A 136 15.13 3.91 0.85
C GLU A 136 14.86 2.57 1.55
N ASN A 137 14.54 2.60 2.84
CA ASN A 137 14.25 1.40 3.63
C ASN A 137 13.04 0.62 3.08
N TYR A 138 11.97 1.33 2.70
CA TYR A 138 10.79 0.68 2.14
C TYR A 138 11.05 0.03 0.78
N TYR A 139 11.79 0.71 -0.09
CA TYR A 139 12.22 0.12 -1.36
C TYR A 139 13.16 -1.08 -1.16
N GLN A 140 14.14 -1.00 -0.26
CA GLN A 140 15.05 -2.11 0.06
C GLN A 140 14.28 -3.32 0.59
N LYS A 141 13.34 -3.13 1.51
CA LYS A 141 12.46 -4.20 1.99
C LYS A 141 11.65 -4.81 0.85
N ALA A 142 11.10 -3.98 -0.04
CA ALA A 142 10.34 -4.48 -1.18
C ALA A 142 11.23 -5.27 -2.15
N LEU A 143 12.46 -4.82 -2.41
CA LEU A 143 13.45 -5.52 -3.25
C LEU A 143 13.89 -6.85 -2.64
N SER A 144 13.92 -6.97 -1.31
CA SER A 144 14.19 -8.26 -0.66
C SER A 144 13.13 -9.32 -0.95
N ILE A 145 11.89 -8.90 -1.24
CA ILE A 145 10.76 -9.78 -1.61
C ILE A 145 10.70 -9.98 -3.13
N GLY A 146 10.90 -8.90 -3.90
CA GLY A 146 10.82 -8.89 -5.35
C GLY A 146 12.04 -8.24 -6.00
N PRO A 147 13.21 -8.92 -6.03
CA PRO A 147 14.49 -8.30 -6.42
C PRO A 147 14.57 -7.90 -7.91
N LYS A 148 13.66 -8.41 -8.73
CA LYS A 148 13.62 -8.16 -10.18
C LYS A 148 12.42 -7.30 -10.60
N LEU A 149 11.69 -6.71 -9.66
CA LEU A 149 10.52 -5.90 -10.01
C LEU A 149 10.98 -4.54 -10.54
N PRO A 150 10.69 -4.21 -11.82
CA PRO A 150 11.13 -2.93 -12.40
C PRO A 150 10.72 -1.72 -11.55
N PRO A 151 9.46 -1.56 -11.10
CA PRO A 151 9.05 -0.36 -10.36
C PRO A 151 9.88 -0.09 -9.08
N LEU A 152 10.43 -1.13 -8.46
CA LEU A 152 11.28 -0.98 -7.28
C LEU A 152 12.69 -0.54 -7.64
N LEU A 153 13.28 -1.16 -8.65
CA LEU A 153 14.63 -0.81 -9.11
C LEU A 153 14.65 0.61 -9.68
N TYR A 154 13.65 0.98 -10.50
CA TYR A 154 13.51 2.35 -10.99
C TYR A 154 13.18 3.34 -9.87
N GLY A 155 12.34 2.96 -8.88
CA GLY A 155 12.08 3.81 -7.72
C GLY A 155 13.33 4.14 -6.91
N MET A 156 14.21 3.16 -6.69
CA MET A 156 15.52 3.38 -6.05
C MET A 156 16.46 4.21 -6.90
N PHE A 157 16.50 3.93 -8.20
CA PHE A 157 17.30 4.71 -9.15
C PHE A 157 16.91 6.19 -9.11
N ASP A 158 15.61 6.49 -9.23
CA ASP A 158 15.09 7.86 -9.18
C ASP A 158 15.40 8.52 -7.83
N LEU A 159 15.27 7.77 -6.72
CA LEU A 159 15.57 8.26 -5.38
C LEU A 159 17.04 8.70 -5.25
N TYR A 160 18.00 7.87 -5.68
CA TYR A 160 19.42 8.21 -5.64
C TYR A 160 19.81 9.26 -6.66
N GLN A 161 19.14 9.27 -7.82
CA GLN A 161 19.36 10.29 -8.84
C GLN A 161 19.01 11.67 -8.29
N LEU A 162 17.86 11.79 -7.62
CA LEU A 162 17.42 13.03 -6.97
C LEU A 162 18.34 13.43 -5.81
N LYS A 163 18.95 12.45 -5.12
CA LYS A 163 19.87 12.70 -3.99
C LYS A 163 21.21 13.25 -4.48
N GLY A 164 21.58 12.93 -5.72
CA GLY A 164 22.91 13.13 -6.25
C GLY A 164 23.93 12.10 -5.74
N ASP A 165 23.46 10.96 -5.19
CA ASP A 165 24.33 9.87 -4.72
C ASP A 165 24.82 9.06 -5.94
N LYS A 166 25.92 9.50 -6.53
CA LYS A 166 26.46 8.92 -7.77
C LYS A 166 26.88 7.46 -7.60
N GLU A 167 27.40 7.08 -6.44
CA GLU A 167 27.84 5.71 -6.14
C GLU A 167 26.65 4.76 -6.16
N LYS A 168 25.63 5.04 -5.34
CA LYS A 168 24.44 4.19 -5.26
C LYS A 168 23.58 4.25 -6.53
N LEU A 169 23.57 5.39 -7.22
CA LEU A 169 22.94 5.51 -8.53
C LEU A 169 23.58 4.58 -9.56
N ARG A 170 24.92 4.55 -9.63
CA ARG A 170 25.67 3.66 -10.53
C ARG A 170 25.45 2.19 -10.15
N GLU A 171 25.45 1.87 -8.86
CA GLU A 171 25.13 0.52 -8.38
C GLU A 171 23.73 0.07 -8.86
N THR A 172 22.72 0.91 -8.63
CA THR A 172 21.33 0.61 -9.00
C THR A 172 21.16 0.52 -10.52
N ALA A 173 21.82 1.40 -11.29
CA ALA A 173 21.87 1.33 -12.74
C ALA A 173 22.45 -0.02 -13.24
N GLY A 174 23.53 -0.48 -12.61
CA GLY A 174 24.12 -1.80 -12.89
C GLY A 174 23.15 -2.95 -12.59
N GLN A 175 22.39 -2.87 -11.50
CA GLN A 175 21.36 -3.86 -11.17
C GLN A 175 20.23 -3.88 -12.21
N ILE A 176 19.79 -2.72 -12.70
CA ILE A 176 18.78 -2.63 -13.77
C ILE A 176 19.32 -3.26 -15.06
N LEU A 177 20.51 -2.88 -15.51
CA LEU A 177 21.09 -3.37 -16.77
C LEU A 177 21.45 -4.86 -16.74
N LYS A 178 21.67 -5.43 -15.55
CA LYS A 178 21.78 -6.88 -15.37
C LYS A 178 20.52 -7.63 -15.84
N TYR A 179 19.34 -7.01 -15.69
CA TYR A 179 18.06 -7.60 -16.10
C TYR A 179 17.55 -7.06 -17.43
N TRP A 180 17.85 -5.80 -17.76
CA TRP A 180 17.46 -5.13 -19.00
C TRP A 180 18.67 -4.45 -19.66
N PRO A 181 19.59 -5.22 -20.26
CA PRO A 181 20.84 -4.68 -20.80
C PRO A 181 20.64 -3.69 -21.95
N GLU A 182 19.47 -3.71 -22.61
CA GLU A 182 19.14 -2.82 -23.72
C GLU A 182 18.58 -1.45 -23.27
N ASP A 183 18.49 -1.18 -21.97
CA ASP A 183 18.02 0.12 -21.48
C ASP A 183 19.08 1.23 -21.66
N LYS A 184 19.09 1.80 -22.86
CA LYS A 184 19.98 2.91 -23.24
C LYS A 184 19.85 4.14 -22.33
N LYS A 185 18.70 4.34 -21.67
CA LYS A 185 18.53 5.48 -20.75
C LYS A 185 19.34 5.28 -19.49
N ILE A 186 19.49 4.04 -19.03
CA ILE A 186 20.24 3.68 -17.84
C ILE A 186 21.72 3.45 -18.16
N GLU A 187 22.05 2.94 -19.35
CA GLU A 187 23.42 2.69 -19.82
C GLU A 187 24.37 3.88 -19.62
N LYS A 188 23.87 5.10 -19.86
CA LYS A 188 24.66 6.34 -19.71
C LYS A 188 25.18 6.61 -18.29
N TYR A 189 24.65 5.95 -17.26
CA TYR A 189 25.06 6.13 -15.86
C TYR A 189 26.18 5.16 -15.42
N LEU A 190 26.61 4.25 -16.32
CA LEU A 190 27.75 3.35 -16.08
C LEU A 190 29.06 3.84 -16.72
N ASN A 191 29.00 4.88 -17.56
CA ASN A 191 30.17 5.45 -18.24
C ASN A 191 30.81 6.57 -17.44
#